data_AF-A0A921ZF86-F1
#
_entry.id   AF-A0A921ZF86-F1
#
_cell.length_a   1.000
_cell.length_b   1.000
_cell.length_c   1.000
_cell.angle_alpha   90.00
_cell.angle_beta   90.00
_cell.angle_gamma   90.00
#
_symmetry.space_group_name_H-M   'P 1'
#
loop_
_entity.id
_entity.type
_entity.pdbx_description
1 polymer ?
#
loop_
_entity_poly.entity_id
_entity_poly.type
_entity_poly.pdbx_seq_one_letter_code
_entity_poly.pdbx_strand_id
1 'polypeptide(L)'
;MSLVEIVHHDEVIYTILDKPPPEPPKTPRYESKLEKELKEAKRPQLHRTFGYAETPLHPPDKFLKKGKGIGQPIKESDHKCYVTGKLPPVPKRPPPGKRPEKPKVNFRVVNIKKAIKTKGKPVEPRLVDTRDGHTKKIKGSGEVPEYCLRPDFGQMPAYLVNRNRKIHKALEKMRIAEENKESLCKMISEQERQKLLDDLKYNWQLMQKAFLQLPMLTDTIPKILRKTKMEQELRQLEKDIALVESNPYIYIYE
;
A
#
# COMPACT_ATOMS: atom_id res chain seq x y z
N MET A 1 58.56 -30.06 -63.40
CA MET A 1 57.59 -30.57 -64.37
C MET A 1 57.06 -31.89 -63.85
N SER A 2 55.80 -31.95 -63.45
CA SER A 2 55.08 -33.20 -63.24
C SER A 2 53.94 -33.19 -64.25
N LEU A 3 54.13 -33.90 -65.36
CA LEU A 3 53.09 -34.12 -66.37
C LEU A 3 52.07 -35.09 -65.76
N VAL A 4 50.84 -34.62 -65.61
CA VAL A 4 49.69 -35.48 -65.26
C VAL A 4 49.03 -35.85 -66.58
N GLU A 5 49.20 -37.09 -67.02
CA GLU A 5 48.49 -37.63 -68.17
C GLU A 5 47.05 -37.98 -67.75
N ILE A 6 46.08 -37.26 -68.32
CA ILE A 6 44.65 -37.57 -68.16
C ILE A 6 44.29 -38.61 -69.22
N VAL A 7 44.32 -39.88 -68.83
CA VAL A 7 44.17 -41.03 -69.74
C VAL A 7 42.69 -41.41 -70.00
N HIS A 8 41.73 -40.81 -69.29
CA HIS A 8 40.31 -41.01 -69.54
C HIS A 8 39.47 -39.81 -69.11
N HIS A 9 38.59 -39.32 -70.00
CA HIS A 9 37.52 -38.36 -69.68
C HIS A 9 36.28 -38.71 -70.50
N ASP A 10 35.14 -38.84 -69.83
CA ASP A 10 33.83 -39.23 -70.42
C ASP A 10 32.93 -38.01 -70.64
N GLU A 11 33.51 -36.88 -71.05
CA GLU A 11 32.76 -35.64 -71.28
C GLU A 11 32.24 -35.60 -72.72
N VAL A 12 30.91 -35.56 -72.87
CA VAL A 12 30.23 -35.48 -74.17
C VAL A 12 29.63 -34.08 -74.34
N ILE A 13 30.09 -33.32 -75.35
CA ILE A 13 29.69 -31.92 -75.57
C ILE A 13 28.17 -31.78 -75.83
N TYR A 14 27.52 -32.86 -76.27
CA TYR A 14 26.11 -32.88 -76.64
C TYR A 14 25.12 -32.89 -75.45
N THR A 15 25.57 -33.13 -74.21
CA THR A 15 24.76 -33.05 -72.98
C THR A 15 24.78 -31.66 -72.32
N ILE A 16 25.46 -30.67 -72.91
CA ILE A 16 25.60 -29.34 -72.29
C ILE A 16 24.28 -28.54 -72.32
N LEU A 17 23.36 -28.84 -73.23
CA LEU A 17 22.06 -28.18 -73.33
C LEU A 17 20.93 -29.20 -73.28
N ASP A 18 20.66 -29.76 -72.10
CA ASP A 18 19.46 -30.58 -71.88
C ASP A 18 18.19 -29.75 -72.16
N LYS A 19 17.26 -30.32 -72.93
CA LYS A 19 15.96 -29.69 -73.23
C LYS A 19 15.19 -29.49 -71.92
N PRO A 20 14.50 -28.36 -71.72
CA PRO A 20 13.74 -28.15 -70.49
C PRO A 20 12.68 -29.27 -70.34
N PRO A 21 12.50 -29.79 -69.13
CA PRO A 21 11.56 -30.87 -68.88
C PRO A 21 10.13 -30.43 -69.26
N PRO A 22 9.28 -31.35 -69.78
CA PRO A 22 7.91 -31.02 -70.15
C PRO A 22 7.12 -30.53 -68.94
N GLU A 23 6.21 -29.58 -69.17
CA GLU A 23 5.39 -29.02 -68.10
C GLU A 23 4.56 -30.12 -67.39
N PRO A 24 4.50 -30.12 -66.05
CA PRO A 24 3.76 -31.13 -65.31
C PRO A 24 2.24 -31.00 -65.55
N PRO A 25 1.50 -32.13 -65.53
CA PRO A 25 0.05 -32.08 -65.67
C PRO A 25 -0.61 -31.34 -64.50
N LYS A 26 -1.69 -30.61 -64.78
CA LYS A 26 -2.44 -29.88 -63.76
C LYS A 26 -3.01 -30.84 -62.71
N THR A 27 -2.86 -30.48 -61.44
CA THR A 27 -3.42 -31.26 -60.32
C THR A 27 -4.95 -31.13 -60.27
N PRO A 28 -5.66 -32.16 -59.79
CA PRO A 28 -7.11 -32.09 -59.59
C PRO A 28 -7.49 -30.96 -58.64
N ARG A 29 -8.68 -30.37 -58.84
CA ARG A 29 -9.19 -29.29 -58.01
C ARG A 29 -9.42 -29.78 -56.58
N TYR A 30 -9.02 -28.98 -55.60
CA TYR A 30 -9.24 -29.29 -54.19
C TYR A 30 -10.74 -29.30 -53.85
N GLU A 31 -11.23 -30.40 -53.26
CA GLU A 31 -12.53 -30.48 -52.60
C GLU A 31 -12.36 -30.33 -51.09
N SER A 32 -13.13 -29.42 -50.48
CA SER A 32 -13.05 -29.19 -49.05
C SER A 32 -13.63 -30.37 -48.27
N LYS A 33 -12.86 -30.90 -47.31
CA LYS A 33 -13.34 -31.92 -46.35
C LYS A 33 -14.57 -31.43 -45.56
N LEU A 34 -14.64 -30.13 -45.29
CA LEU A 34 -15.71 -29.51 -44.52
C LEU A 34 -17.09 -29.59 -45.21
N GLU A 35 -17.13 -29.59 -46.55
CA GLU A 35 -18.41 -29.66 -47.28
C GLU A 35 -19.06 -31.05 -47.12
N LYS A 36 -18.24 -32.11 -47.11
CA LYS A 36 -18.72 -33.48 -46.86
C LYS A 36 -19.25 -33.60 -45.44
N GLU A 37 -18.52 -33.08 -44.45
CA GLU A 37 -18.94 -33.06 -43.04
C GLU A 37 -20.27 -32.30 -42.85
N LEU A 38 -20.45 -31.15 -43.51
CA LEU A 38 -21.68 -30.36 -43.42
C LEU A 38 -22.90 -31.09 -44.03
N LYS A 39 -22.72 -31.82 -45.13
CA LYS A 39 -23.79 -32.65 -45.72
C LYS A 39 -24.15 -33.83 -44.82
N GLU A 40 -23.17 -34.48 -44.20
CA GLU A 40 -23.41 -35.56 -43.24
C GLU A 40 -24.07 -35.06 -41.95
N ALA A 41 -23.77 -33.84 -41.50
CA ALA A 41 -24.40 -33.23 -40.33
C ALA A 41 -25.87 -32.85 -40.61
N LYS A 42 -26.19 -32.42 -41.83
CA LYS A 42 -27.58 -32.18 -42.29
C LYS A 42 -28.29 -33.50 -42.64
N ARG A 43 -28.42 -34.42 -41.69
CA ARG A 43 -29.37 -35.54 -41.83
C ARG A 43 -30.80 -34.99 -41.70
N PRO A 44 -31.64 -35.03 -42.74
CA PRO A 44 -33.02 -34.60 -42.62
C PRO A 44 -33.73 -35.54 -41.66
N GLN A 45 -34.18 -35.02 -40.52
CA GLN A 45 -35.15 -35.72 -39.68
C GLN A 45 -36.47 -35.68 -40.42
N LEU A 46 -36.79 -36.78 -41.12
CA LEU A 46 -38.09 -36.94 -41.75
C LEU A 46 -39.18 -36.60 -40.71
N HIS A 47 -40.21 -35.85 -41.10
CA HIS A 47 -41.41 -35.56 -40.31
C HIS A 47 -41.27 -34.82 -38.94
N ARG A 48 -40.16 -34.13 -38.65
CA ARG A 48 -40.00 -33.36 -37.38
C ARG A 48 -41.01 -32.21 -37.19
N THR A 49 -41.38 -31.49 -38.25
CA THR A 49 -42.19 -30.27 -38.14
C THR A 49 -43.70 -30.51 -38.12
N PHE A 50 -44.20 -31.42 -38.97
CA PHE A 50 -45.64 -31.66 -39.11
C PHE A 50 -46.08 -33.10 -38.76
N GLY A 51 -45.15 -33.97 -38.35
CA GLY A 51 -45.46 -35.36 -37.99
C GLY A 51 -45.91 -36.21 -39.18
N TYR A 52 -46.59 -37.31 -38.88
CA TYR A 52 -47.27 -38.15 -39.88
C TYR A 52 -48.68 -37.62 -40.13
N ALA A 53 -49.13 -37.65 -41.39
CA ALA A 53 -50.51 -37.28 -41.74
C ALA A 53 -51.54 -38.19 -41.04
N GLU A 54 -51.26 -39.50 -41.02
CA GLU A 54 -51.94 -40.48 -40.18
C GLU A 54 -50.88 -41.29 -39.43
N THR A 55 -51.06 -41.47 -38.12
CA THR A 55 -50.03 -42.12 -37.30
C THR A 55 -49.99 -43.61 -37.62
N PRO A 56 -48.86 -44.16 -38.09
CA PRO A 56 -48.78 -45.57 -38.43
C PRO A 56 -48.92 -46.41 -37.15
N LEU A 57 -50.00 -47.19 -37.06
CA LEU A 57 -50.23 -48.09 -35.94
C LEU A 57 -49.36 -49.35 -36.10
N HIS A 58 -48.78 -49.82 -34.99
CA HIS A 58 -48.07 -51.08 -34.99
C HIS A 58 -49.04 -52.26 -34.98
N PRO A 59 -48.76 -53.35 -35.73
CA PRO A 59 -49.60 -54.54 -35.70
C PRO A 59 -49.58 -55.19 -34.29
N PRO A 60 -50.66 -55.89 -33.88
CA PRO A 60 -50.80 -56.45 -32.52
C PRO A 60 -49.67 -57.37 -32.06
N ASP A 61 -49.02 -58.06 -33.01
CA ASP A 61 -47.86 -58.93 -32.74
C ASP A 61 -46.63 -58.19 -32.22
N LYS A 62 -46.54 -56.86 -32.44
CA LYS A 62 -45.45 -55.99 -31.99
C LYS A 62 -45.82 -55.26 -30.69
N PHE A 63 -46.39 -55.98 -29.74
CA PHE A 63 -46.66 -55.45 -28.40
C PHE A 63 -45.37 -55.18 -27.60
N LEU A 64 -45.44 -54.25 -26.65
CA LEU A 64 -44.30 -53.86 -25.82
C LEU A 64 -43.87 -55.01 -24.89
N LYS A 65 -42.62 -55.46 -25.02
CA LYS A 65 -42.05 -56.51 -24.16
C LYS A 65 -41.29 -55.92 -22.96
N LYS A 66 -41.22 -56.66 -21.85
CA LYS A 66 -40.48 -56.25 -20.63
C LYS A 66 -39.02 -55.91 -20.98
N GLY A 67 -38.56 -54.71 -20.61
CA GLY A 67 -37.20 -54.23 -20.87
C GLY A 67 -36.94 -53.67 -22.28
N LYS A 68 -37.93 -53.66 -23.17
CA LYS A 68 -37.84 -53.07 -24.54
C LYS A 68 -38.43 -51.67 -24.66
N GLY A 69 -38.80 -51.04 -23.54
CA GLY A 69 -39.24 -49.65 -23.49
C GLY A 69 -38.06 -48.67 -23.41
N ILE A 70 -38.37 -47.39 -23.19
CA ILE A 70 -37.35 -46.37 -22.92
C ILE A 70 -36.62 -46.76 -21.63
N GLY A 71 -35.41 -47.29 -21.76
CA GLY A 71 -34.57 -47.69 -20.63
C GLY A 71 -34.11 -46.47 -19.84
N GLN A 72 -33.78 -46.68 -18.56
CA GLN A 72 -33.09 -45.65 -17.78
C GLN A 72 -31.75 -45.33 -18.46
N PRO A 73 -31.36 -44.06 -18.61
CA PRO A 73 -30.09 -43.71 -19.22
C PRO A 73 -28.95 -44.33 -18.38
N ILE A 74 -28.16 -45.19 -19.02
CA ILE A 74 -26.94 -45.71 -18.42
C ILE A 74 -25.97 -44.53 -18.36
N LYS A 75 -25.55 -44.14 -17.16
CA LYS A 75 -24.50 -43.13 -16.99
C LYS A 75 -23.17 -43.75 -17.42
N GLU A 76 -22.78 -43.51 -18.66
CA GLU A 76 -21.39 -43.68 -19.06
C GLU A 76 -20.58 -42.57 -18.39
N SER A 77 -19.56 -42.95 -17.62
CA SER A 77 -18.73 -41.98 -16.93
C SER A 77 -17.61 -41.53 -17.86
N ASP A 78 -17.66 -40.29 -18.35
CA ASP A 78 -16.66 -39.74 -19.28
C ASP A 78 -15.25 -39.57 -18.68
N HIS A 79 -15.09 -39.77 -17.37
CA HIS A 79 -13.80 -39.61 -16.71
C HIS A 79 -12.82 -40.75 -17.04
N LYS A 80 -11.77 -40.44 -17.80
CA LYS A 80 -10.54 -41.25 -17.84
C LYS A 80 -9.60 -40.77 -16.74
N CYS A 81 -9.56 -41.48 -15.62
CA CYS A 81 -8.58 -41.22 -14.56
C CYS A 81 -7.17 -41.59 -15.06
N TYR A 82 -6.38 -40.59 -15.45
CA TYR A 82 -4.94 -40.79 -15.68
C TYR A 82 -4.23 -40.85 -14.33
N VAL A 83 -3.94 -42.06 -13.86
CA VAL A 83 -3.19 -42.29 -12.62
C VAL A 83 -1.73 -41.91 -12.85
N THR A 84 -1.36 -40.67 -12.53
CA THR A 84 0.04 -40.29 -12.41
C THR A 84 0.60 -41.00 -11.18
N GLY A 85 1.56 -41.91 -11.34
CA GLY A 85 2.09 -42.81 -10.30
C GLY A 85 2.83 -42.16 -9.12
N LYS A 86 2.50 -40.90 -8.78
CA LYS A 86 3.04 -40.14 -7.64
C LYS A 86 2.08 -40.08 -6.44
N LEU A 87 0.93 -40.76 -6.48
CA LEU A 87 0.06 -40.85 -5.32
C LEU A 87 0.55 -41.96 -4.37
N PRO A 88 0.61 -41.70 -3.05
CA PRO A 88 0.92 -42.75 -2.09
C PRO A 88 -0.14 -43.85 -2.15
N PRO A 89 0.23 -45.12 -1.92
CA PRO A 89 -0.70 -46.22 -1.94
C PRO A 89 -1.83 -46.00 -0.92
N VAL A 90 -3.06 -46.29 -1.33
CA VAL A 90 -4.22 -46.21 -0.43
C VAL A 90 -3.94 -47.06 0.81
N PRO A 91 -4.12 -46.53 2.03
CA PRO A 91 -3.89 -47.28 3.25
C PRO A 91 -4.68 -48.60 3.20
N LYS A 92 -3.99 -49.72 3.44
CA LYS A 92 -4.64 -51.04 3.49
C LYS A 92 -5.73 -50.99 4.55
N ARG A 93 -6.92 -51.51 4.23
CA ARG A 93 -7.95 -51.71 5.25
C ARG A 93 -7.33 -52.54 6.38
N PRO A 94 -7.36 -52.07 7.63
CA PRO A 94 -6.94 -52.91 8.74
C PRO A 94 -7.76 -54.21 8.70
N PRO A 95 -7.19 -55.35 9.15
CA PRO A 95 -7.97 -56.57 9.32
C PRO A 95 -9.24 -56.23 10.12
N PRO A 96 -10.38 -56.91 9.92
CA PRO A 96 -11.60 -56.62 10.67
C PRO A 96 -11.26 -56.60 12.15
N GLY A 97 -11.17 -55.38 12.70
CA GLY A 97 -10.64 -55.18 14.03
C GLY A 97 -11.53 -55.92 15.01
N LYS A 98 -10.95 -56.38 16.14
CA LYS A 98 -11.79 -56.76 17.28
C LYS A 98 -12.77 -55.62 17.51
N ARG A 99 -14.06 -55.96 17.58
CA ARG A 99 -15.13 -54.97 17.78
C ARG A 99 -14.68 -54.03 18.89
N PRO A 100 -14.81 -52.70 18.72
CA PRO A 100 -14.37 -51.76 19.73
C PRO A 100 -14.96 -52.19 21.07
N GLU A 101 -14.10 -52.36 22.08
CA GLU A 101 -14.57 -52.72 23.41
C GLU A 101 -15.61 -51.69 23.81
N LYS A 102 -16.78 -52.16 24.25
CA LYS A 102 -17.82 -51.24 24.73
C LYS A 102 -17.18 -50.39 25.82
N PRO A 103 -17.34 -49.06 25.77
CA PRO A 103 -16.78 -48.18 26.80
C PRO A 103 -17.21 -48.69 28.18
N LYS A 104 -16.24 -48.95 29.06
CA LYS A 104 -16.46 -49.38 30.45
C LYS A 104 -17.07 -48.27 31.32
N VAL A 105 -17.24 -47.08 30.75
CA VAL A 105 -17.75 -45.90 31.45
C VAL A 105 -19.27 -45.97 31.54
N ASN A 106 -19.79 -45.87 32.76
CA ASN A 106 -21.23 -45.79 32.98
C ASN A 106 -21.76 -44.40 32.62
N PHE A 107 -22.27 -44.25 31.39
CA PHE A 107 -22.83 -42.98 30.90
C PHE A 107 -24.00 -42.45 31.73
N ARG A 108 -24.75 -43.31 32.43
CA ARG A 108 -25.83 -42.86 33.33
C ARG A 108 -25.25 -42.02 34.47
N VAL A 109 -24.17 -42.49 35.10
CA VAL A 109 -23.49 -41.75 36.18
C VAL A 109 -22.84 -40.48 35.65
N VAL A 110 -22.23 -40.53 34.47
CA VAL A 110 -21.66 -39.35 33.81
C VAL A 110 -22.72 -38.30 33.50
N ASN A 111 -23.88 -38.72 32.97
CA ASN A 111 -24.97 -37.83 32.64
C ASN A 111 -25.62 -37.22 33.88
N ILE A 112 -25.79 -38.00 34.96
CA ILE A 112 -26.27 -37.50 36.26
C ILE A 112 -25.29 -36.46 36.82
N LYS A 113 -23.99 -36.78 36.86
CA LYS A 113 -22.95 -35.84 37.32
C LYS A 113 -22.91 -34.58 36.45
N LYS A 114 -23.09 -34.72 35.13
CA LYS A 114 -23.14 -33.59 34.19
C LYS A 114 -24.36 -32.73 34.45
N ALA A 115 -25.55 -33.32 34.60
CA ALA A 115 -26.79 -32.61 34.88
C ALA A 115 -26.76 -31.85 36.23
N ILE A 116 -26.18 -32.46 37.27
CA ILE A 116 -26.00 -31.79 38.57
C ILE A 116 -25.00 -30.64 38.46
N LYS A 117 -23.95 -30.78 37.64
CA LYS A 117 -22.92 -29.74 37.45
C LYS A 117 -23.32 -28.64 36.47
N THR A 118 -24.26 -28.89 35.57
CA THR A 118 -24.71 -27.88 34.61
C THR A 118 -25.50 -26.81 35.34
N LYS A 119 -24.94 -25.60 35.41
CA LYS A 119 -25.68 -24.42 35.84
C LYS A 119 -26.74 -24.08 34.78
N GLY A 120 -27.94 -23.72 35.23
CA GLY A 120 -28.99 -23.23 34.34
C GLY A 120 -28.52 -21.99 33.59
N LYS A 121 -29.05 -21.77 32.38
CA LYS A 121 -28.80 -20.53 31.64
C LYS A 121 -29.36 -19.36 32.46
N PRO A 122 -28.59 -18.28 32.73
CA PRO A 122 -29.12 -17.13 33.43
C PRO A 122 -30.31 -16.56 32.63
N VAL A 123 -31.41 -16.32 33.32
CA VAL A 123 -32.61 -15.73 32.71
C VAL A 123 -32.36 -14.25 32.49
N GLU A 124 -32.58 -13.78 31.26
CA GLU A 124 -32.56 -12.34 30.97
C GLU A 124 -33.80 -11.70 31.61
N PRO A 125 -33.66 -10.61 32.38
CA PRO A 125 -34.80 -9.89 32.95
C PRO A 125 -35.65 -9.30 31.83
N ARG A 126 -36.97 -9.48 31.92
CA ARG A 126 -37.95 -9.05 30.93
C ARG A 126 -39.12 -8.36 31.62
N LEU A 127 -39.69 -7.37 30.95
CA LEU A 127 -40.87 -6.64 31.38
C LEU A 127 -42.08 -7.11 30.58
N VAL A 128 -43.19 -7.37 31.26
CA VAL A 128 -44.48 -7.67 30.63
C VAL A 128 -45.42 -6.51 30.93
N ASP A 129 -45.88 -5.86 29.87
CA ASP A 129 -46.57 -4.56 29.94
C ASP A 129 -48.08 -4.72 29.60
N THR A 130 -48.42 -5.60 28.65
CA THR A 130 -49.80 -5.84 28.23
C THR A 130 -50.42 -7.07 28.88
N ARG A 131 -51.76 -7.05 28.98
CA ARG A 131 -52.59 -8.16 29.47
C ARG A 131 -52.45 -9.44 28.63
N ASP A 132 -52.08 -9.29 27.36
CA ASP A 132 -51.83 -10.38 26.40
C ASP A 132 -50.45 -11.01 26.53
N GLY A 133 -49.60 -10.51 27.44
CA GLY A 133 -48.28 -11.09 27.74
C GLY A 133 -47.14 -10.61 26.82
N HIS A 134 -47.28 -9.45 26.15
CA HIS A 134 -46.19 -8.92 25.33
C HIS A 134 -44.97 -8.65 26.22
N THR A 135 -43.85 -9.27 25.86
CA THR A 135 -42.63 -9.26 26.67
C THR A 135 -41.55 -8.41 26.01
N LYS A 136 -41.07 -7.38 26.72
CA LYS A 136 -39.94 -6.53 26.33
C LYS A 136 -38.69 -6.93 27.12
N LYS A 137 -37.51 -6.80 26.51
CA LYS A 137 -36.24 -7.00 27.24
C LYS A 137 -35.93 -5.75 28.05
N ILE A 138 -35.63 -5.91 29.33
CA ILE A 138 -35.32 -4.76 30.21
C ILE A 138 -33.95 -4.17 29.83
N LYS A 139 -32.97 -5.04 29.59
CA LYS A 139 -31.62 -4.63 29.21
C LYS A 139 -31.60 -3.98 27.82
N GLY A 140 -31.09 -2.75 27.71
CA GLY A 140 -31.01 -1.97 26.48
C GLY A 140 -32.31 -1.27 26.04
N SER A 141 -33.40 -1.36 26.80
CA SER A 141 -34.65 -0.63 26.53
C SER A 141 -34.60 0.87 26.88
N GLY A 142 -33.59 1.28 27.66
CA GLY A 142 -33.51 2.61 28.26
C GLY A 142 -34.35 2.80 29.52
N GLU A 143 -35.16 1.80 29.91
CA GLU A 143 -36.01 1.84 31.12
C GLU A 143 -35.20 1.65 32.42
N VAL A 144 -33.98 1.11 32.30
CA VAL A 144 -33.02 0.98 33.42
C VAL A 144 -31.85 1.93 33.17
N PRO A 145 -31.41 2.69 34.19
CA PRO A 145 -30.25 3.59 34.09
C PRO A 145 -28.93 2.80 34.04
N GLU A 146 -28.66 2.13 32.92
CA GLU A 146 -27.45 1.33 32.71
C GLU A 146 -26.19 2.20 32.65
N TYR A 147 -26.26 3.35 31.99
CA TYR A 147 -25.11 4.21 31.74
C TYR A 147 -24.71 5.06 32.94
N CYS A 148 -25.65 5.39 33.82
CA CYS A 148 -25.40 6.16 35.04
C CYS A 148 -24.69 5.33 36.11
N LEU A 149 -24.88 4.01 36.10
CA LEU A 149 -24.27 3.08 37.05
C LEU A 149 -22.89 2.58 36.59
N ARG A 150 -22.38 3.11 35.47
CA ARG A 150 -21.05 2.73 35.00
C ARG A 150 -19.98 3.23 35.99
N PRO A 151 -18.92 2.44 36.24
CA PRO A 151 -17.86 2.84 37.17
C PRO A 151 -17.07 4.06 36.68
N ASP A 152 -17.04 4.29 35.37
CA ASP A 152 -16.39 5.43 34.72
C ASP A 152 -17.32 6.62 34.51
N PHE A 153 -18.56 6.55 35.00
CA PHE A 153 -19.48 7.68 34.92
C PHE A 153 -18.96 8.86 35.73
N GLY A 154 -18.93 10.05 35.11
CA GLY A 154 -18.36 11.26 35.70
C GLY A 154 -16.82 11.31 35.76
N GLN A 155 -16.12 10.24 35.35
CA GLN A 155 -14.67 10.24 35.25
C GLN A 155 -14.21 10.76 33.89
N MET A 156 -13.11 11.52 33.87
CA MET A 156 -12.53 11.96 32.61
C MET A 156 -11.91 10.77 31.86
N PRO A 157 -12.31 10.50 30.61
CA PRO A 157 -11.71 9.44 29.81
C PRO A 157 -10.19 9.55 29.71
N ALA A 158 -9.49 8.42 29.79
CA ALA A 158 -8.03 8.36 29.78
C ALA A 158 -7.38 9.06 28.57
N TYR A 159 -8.06 9.06 27.41
CA TYR A 159 -7.55 9.75 26.22
C TYR A 159 -7.56 11.28 26.37
N LEU A 160 -8.56 11.86 27.06
CA LEU A 160 -8.62 13.29 27.34
C LEU A 160 -7.54 13.69 28.35
N VAL A 161 -7.34 12.89 29.40
CA VAL A 161 -6.23 13.07 30.36
C VAL A 161 -4.89 13.13 29.61
N ASN A 162 -4.65 12.16 28.72
CA ASN A 162 -3.43 12.09 27.93
C ASN A 162 -3.28 13.26 26.97
N ARG A 163 -4.36 13.71 26.33
CA ARG A 163 -4.36 14.87 25.44
C ARG A 163 -4.01 16.15 26.19
N ASN A 164 -4.67 16.41 27.32
CA ASN A 164 -4.43 17.60 28.14
C ASN A 164 -2.98 17.62 28.63
N ARG A 165 -2.46 16.48 29.10
CA ARG A 165 -1.04 16.35 29.49
C ARG A 165 -0.07 16.69 28.34
N LYS A 166 -0.36 16.26 27.12
CA LYS A 166 0.47 16.61 25.94
C LYS A 166 0.42 18.11 25.64
N ILE A 167 -0.76 18.71 25.69
CA ILE A 167 -0.96 20.15 25.47
C ILE A 167 -0.17 20.96 26.52
N HIS A 168 -0.32 20.64 27.81
CA HIS A 168 0.43 21.30 28.87
C HIS A 168 1.94 21.16 28.70
N LYS A 169 2.43 19.97 28.34
CA LYS A 169 3.86 19.76 28.07
C LYS A 169 4.36 20.56 26.87
N ALA A 170 3.54 20.75 25.85
CA ALA A 170 3.89 21.56 24.69
C ALA A 170 3.95 23.05 25.04
N LEU A 171 2.96 23.55 25.79
CA LEU A 171 2.95 24.92 26.29
C LEU A 171 4.15 25.23 27.19
N GLU A 172 4.48 24.32 28.10
CA GLU A 172 5.65 24.49 28.97
C GLU A 172 6.95 24.55 28.17
N LYS A 173 7.10 23.70 27.14
CA LYS A 173 8.26 23.76 26.25
C LYS A 173 8.34 25.08 25.49
N MET A 174 7.21 25.61 25.02
CA MET A 174 7.18 26.92 24.36
C MET A 174 7.61 28.02 25.32
N ARG A 175 7.07 28.02 26.56
CA ARG A 175 7.45 29.00 27.59
C ARG A 175 8.95 28.97 27.89
N ILE A 176 9.51 27.78 28.10
CA ILE A 176 10.95 27.60 28.35
C ILE A 176 11.78 28.04 27.13
N ALA A 177 11.33 27.75 25.91
CA ALA A 177 12.04 28.18 24.70
C ALA A 177 12.02 29.69 24.51
N GLU A 178 10.94 30.36 24.90
CA GLU A 178 10.85 31.84 24.93
C GLU A 178 11.74 32.44 26.01
N GLU A 179 11.73 31.88 27.23
CA GLU A 179 12.60 32.30 28.34
C GLU A 179 14.09 32.14 28.00
N ASN A 180 14.45 31.03 27.32
CA ASN A 180 15.82 30.74 26.91
C ASN A 180 16.21 31.35 25.56
N LYS A 181 15.32 32.12 24.93
CA LYS A 181 15.67 32.81 23.70
C LYS A 181 16.63 33.94 24.05
N GLU A 182 17.90 33.75 23.71
CA GLU A 182 18.93 34.78 23.88
C GLU A 182 18.46 36.08 23.22
N SER A 183 18.67 37.19 23.92
CA SER A 183 18.37 38.51 23.37
C SER A 183 19.21 38.73 22.12
N LEU A 184 18.58 39.15 21.03
CA LEU A 184 19.24 39.46 19.75
C LEU A 184 20.34 40.52 19.89
N CYS A 185 20.32 41.29 20.97
CA CYS A 185 21.32 42.28 21.28
C CYS A 185 22.13 41.88 22.53
N LYS A 186 23.43 42.15 22.48
CA LYS A 186 24.38 42.01 23.57
C LYS A 186 24.67 43.39 24.15
N MET A 187 24.56 43.54 25.47
CA MET A 187 25.01 44.76 26.15
C MET A 187 26.54 44.77 26.22
N ILE A 188 27.17 45.89 25.85
CA ILE A 188 28.61 46.10 26.04
C ILE A 188 28.89 46.23 27.54
N SER A 189 29.95 45.58 28.03
CA SER A 189 30.38 45.74 29.42
C SER A 189 30.94 47.15 29.67
N GLU A 190 30.87 47.64 30.91
CA GLU A 190 31.43 48.95 31.26
C GLU A 190 32.94 49.04 30.95
N GLN A 191 33.67 47.94 31.11
CA GLN A 191 35.10 47.85 30.78
C GLN A 191 35.36 48.02 29.27
N GLU A 192 34.58 47.34 28.43
CA GLU A 192 34.67 47.46 26.97
C GLU A 192 34.27 48.88 26.51
N ARG A 193 33.27 49.48 27.15
CA ARG A 193 32.86 50.86 26.91
C ARG A 193 33.97 51.85 27.26
N GLN A 194 34.61 51.68 28.42
CA GLN A 194 35.72 52.53 28.86
C GLN A 194 36.87 52.46 27.85
N LYS A 195 37.24 51.23 27.46
CA LYS A 195 38.29 50.98 26.48
C LYS A 195 37.99 51.64 25.13
N LEU A 196 36.75 51.53 24.64
CA LEU A 196 36.32 52.20 23.41
C LEU A 196 36.45 53.73 23.50
N LEU A 197 36.06 54.32 24.64
CA LEU A 197 36.21 55.76 24.87
C LEU A 197 37.68 56.19 24.91
N ASP A 198 38.53 55.41 25.57
CA ASP A 198 39.97 55.68 25.64
C ASP A 198 40.61 55.63 24.25
N ASP A 199 40.27 54.62 23.44
CA ASP A 199 40.74 54.46 22.07
C ASP A 199 40.27 55.63 21.17
N LEU A 200 39.00 56.05 21.29
CA LEU A 200 38.47 57.19 20.54
C LEU A 200 39.15 58.52 20.93
N LYS A 201 39.35 58.75 22.24
CA LYS A 201 40.05 59.94 22.75
C LYS A 201 41.52 59.96 22.31
N TYR A 202 42.18 58.80 22.32
CA TYR A 202 43.55 58.67 21.81
C TYR A 202 43.64 59.01 20.31
N ASN A 203 42.72 58.48 19.50
CA ASN A 203 42.66 58.81 18.07
C ASN A 203 42.40 60.30 17.81
N TRP A 204 41.50 60.91 18.60
CA TRP A 204 41.27 62.35 18.53
C TRP A 204 42.53 63.15 18.86
N GLN A 205 43.25 62.79 19.94
CA GLN A 205 44.51 63.46 20.29
C GLN A 205 45.57 63.33 19.19
N LEU A 206 45.69 62.16 18.58
CA LEU A 206 46.63 61.90 17.49
C LEU A 206 46.30 62.76 16.25
N MET A 207 45.02 62.80 15.86
CA MET A 207 44.57 63.60 14.72
C MET A 207 44.66 65.10 14.99
N GLN A 208 44.34 65.53 16.21
CA GLN A 208 44.47 66.92 16.63
C GLN A 208 45.93 67.39 16.58
N LYS A 209 46.87 66.54 17.03
CA LYS A 209 48.31 66.83 16.89
C LYS A 209 48.72 67.00 15.43
N ALA A 210 48.26 66.12 14.54
CA ALA A 210 48.54 66.22 13.11
C ALA A 210 47.91 67.47 12.47
N PHE A 211 46.70 67.85 12.90
CA PHE A 211 46.02 69.05 12.46
C PHE A 211 46.78 70.32 12.87
N LEU A 212 47.29 70.39 14.11
CA LEU A 212 48.09 71.51 14.60
C LEU A 212 49.45 71.65 13.89
N GLN A 213 49.97 70.56 13.33
CA GLN A 213 51.19 70.55 12.52
C GLN A 213 50.97 71.01 11.07
N LEU A 214 49.73 71.34 10.68
CA LEU A 214 49.47 71.86 9.34
C LEU A 214 50.08 73.26 9.16
N PRO A 215 50.58 73.57 7.94
CA PRO A 215 51.04 74.92 7.63
C PRO A 215 49.93 75.96 7.85
N MET A 216 50.27 77.09 8.48
CA MET A 216 49.34 78.21 8.72
C MET A 216 48.72 78.75 7.42
N LEU A 217 49.49 78.74 6.33
CA LEU A 217 49.06 79.19 5.01
C LEU A 217 48.49 78.02 4.18
N THR A 218 47.19 78.09 3.89
CA THR A 218 46.46 77.11 3.08
C THR A 218 46.10 77.65 1.70
N ASP A 219 47.09 78.15 0.96
CA ASP A 219 46.84 78.88 -0.30
C ASP A 219 46.59 77.98 -1.51
N THR A 220 46.99 76.70 -1.44
CA THR A 220 46.83 75.75 -2.56
C THR A 220 45.64 74.82 -2.34
N ILE A 221 44.93 74.46 -3.42
CA ILE A 221 43.76 73.57 -3.40
C ILE A 221 44.03 72.28 -2.59
N PRO A 222 45.16 71.57 -2.76
CA PRO A 222 45.43 70.36 -1.96
C PRO A 222 45.57 70.62 -0.46
N LYS A 223 46.13 71.78 -0.06
CA LYS A 223 46.24 72.16 1.35
C LYS A 223 44.87 72.46 1.96
N ILE A 224 44.00 73.14 1.21
CA ILE A 224 42.61 73.41 1.62
C ILE A 224 41.86 72.10 1.82
N LEU A 225 41.90 71.19 0.82
CA LEU A 225 41.23 69.88 0.89
C LEU A 225 41.75 69.02 2.05
N ARG A 226 43.06 69.03 2.29
CA ARG A 226 43.66 68.30 3.42
C ARG A 226 43.18 68.84 4.76
N LYS A 227 43.12 70.16 4.92
CA LYS A 227 42.62 70.81 6.14
C LYS A 227 41.14 70.50 6.37
N THR A 228 40.29 70.71 5.35
CA THR A 228 38.85 70.47 5.47
C THR A 228 38.53 69.01 5.77
N LYS A 229 39.27 68.06 5.17
CA LYS A 229 39.14 66.63 5.51
C LYS A 229 39.47 66.35 6.98
N MET A 230 40.59 66.86 7.50
CA MET A 230 40.92 66.68 8.92
C MET A 230 39.90 67.32 9.86
N GLU A 231 39.35 68.49 9.52
CA GLU A 231 38.30 69.12 10.31
C GLU A 231 37.01 68.28 10.35
N GLN A 232 36.65 67.64 9.24
CA GLN A 232 35.50 66.74 9.19
C GLN A 232 35.73 65.48 10.03
N GLU A 233 36.92 64.88 9.93
CA GLU A 233 37.29 63.70 10.73
C GLU A 233 37.32 64.00 12.23
N LEU A 234 37.87 65.16 12.63
CA LEU A 234 37.86 65.61 14.03
C LEU A 234 36.43 65.82 14.55
N ARG A 235 35.57 66.50 13.78
CA ARG A 235 34.16 66.68 14.15
C ARG A 235 33.41 65.36 14.25
N GLN A 236 33.76 64.36 13.43
CA GLN A 236 33.17 63.04 13.51
C GLN A 236 33.59 62.34 14.81
N LEU A 237 34.87 62.35 15.16
CA LEU A 237 35.36 61.78 16.42
C LEU A 237 34.74 62.46 17.65
N GLU A 238 34.57 63.78 17.63
CA GLU A 238 33.88 64.52 18.71
C GLU A 238 32.43 64.08 18.89
N LYS A 239 31.70 63.88 17.78
CA LYS A 239 30.33 63.37 17.81
C LYS A 239 30.26 61.94 18.33
N ASP A 240 31.18 61.08 17.90
CA ASP A 240 31.22 59.67 18.29
C ASP A 240 31.55 59.54 19.77
N ILE A 241 32.50 60.31 20.29
CA ILE A 241 32.82 60.38 21.72
C ILE A 241 31.60 60.85 22.51
N ALA A 242 30.95 61.94 22.10
CA ALA A 242 29.76 62.46 22.78
C ALA A 242 28.61 61.45 22.78
N LEU A 243 28.43 60.68 21.70
CA LEU A 243 27.42 59.64 21.61
C LEU A 243 27.68 58.50 22.60
N VAL A 244 28.93 58.06 22.74
CA VAL A 244 29.28 56.99 23.70
C VAL A 244 29.27 57.49 25.15
N GLU A 245 29.67 58.74 25.40
CA GLU A 245 29.64 59.34 26.74
C GLU A 245 28.21 59.59 27.25
N SER A 246 27.33 60.11 26.39
CA SER A 246 25.93 60.40 26.74
C SER A 246 25.07 59.16 26.98
N ASN A 247 25.45 58.02 26.41
CA ASN A 247 24.71 56.76 26.52
C ASN A 247 25.48 55.74 27.40
N PRO A 248 25.04 55.52 28.65
CA PRO A 248 25.68 54.55 29.54
C PRO A 248 25.48 53.10 29.09
N TYR A 249 24.31 52.79 28.52
CA TYR A 249 23.91 51.45 28.10
C TYR A 249 23.89 51.37 26.57
N ILE A 250 24.79 50.56 26.00
CA ILE A 250 24.90 50.36 24.56
C ILE A 250 24.68 48.88 24.26
N TYR A 251 23.77 48.62 23.32
CA TYR A 251 23.44 47.27 22.86
C TYR A 251 23.92 47.09 21.42
N ILE A 252 24.66 46.01 21.17
CA ILE A 252 25.17 45.63 19.86
C ILE A 252 24.40 44.40 19.36
N TYR A 253 24.02 44.41 18.09
CA TYR A 253 23.57 43.20 17.40
C TYR A 253 24.81 42.48 16.83
N GLU A 254 24.93 41.16 17.05
CA GLU A 254 25.93 40.35 16.33
C GLU A 254 25.63 40.26 14.83
#